data_AF-A0A514LDQ9-F1
#
_entry.id   AF-A0A514LDQ9-F1
#
_cell.length_a   1.000
_cell.length_b   1.000
_cell.length_c   1.000
_cell.angle_alpha   90.00
_cell.angle_beta   90.00
_cell.angle_gamma   90.00
#
_symmetry.space_group_name_H-M   'P 1'
#
loop_
_entity.id
_entity.type
_entity.pdbx_description
1 polymer ?
#
loop_
_entity_poly.entity_id
_entity_poly.type
_entity_poly.pdbx_seq_one_letter_code
_entity_poly.pdbx_strand_id
1 'polypeptide(L)'
;MTASLTVVRHPDEKHSHGNVSVQIKSEAVLNEEIQAVAYESGYTFNLARLKKAEGLSIAKTNTLAEKQRLEYLRALQLAVKKEQYDYGKTYDMNLHDWQEIAAKEDHACLIEESTVYFSSDITAKGWSFVDTPGVQSVNERHTRMAIEKIKKADRFMYVTYYHHAFSRADQSFIERMKEIQAPHYMVINAADLAKDKHEKQYVINFVDDQLKQNGCDDSVTVSLSSKKSLAPDGDQQFSNFMHYLETEEAARLQVTSHRQMNKRLQTLINALHTVATIGKQPLAERKKLAEQEKRSYMEKEHADLKHLETDDGEIKVWEGHATRRMLLAFADRFSKEIHVASVNGKDKHAREKQINQALEKFLQACEEEWQKELQAVADQIRASLTAQMVQIFGEGRSLEDMNVHLGTEVDFHMPPESLQTMAKKRKLKKSFFYDGEFDALKTDVFALLEEHVRERIQVAAESLMKDKNGQLDKIKEYARKKRKVEEEKHRKRLQFLTSEHPDLTPVDAELNMLRENADIAGLHVE
;
A
#
# COMPACT_ATOMS: atom_id res chain seq x y z
N MET A 1 -15.29 16.05 -3.76
CA MET A 1 -14.25 15.10 -3.32
C MET A 1 -14.59 14.75 -1.88
N THR A 2 -15.33 13.67 -1.65
CA THR A 2 -15.77 13.30 -0.29
C THR A 2 -14.64 12.53 0.41
N ALA A 3 -14.10 13.18 1.43
CA ALA A 3 -12.88 12.83 2.15
C ALA A 3 -13.13 11.98 3.42
N SER A 4 -14.27 11.28 3.49
CA SER A 4 -14.68 10.57 4.70
C SER A 4 -14.82 9.08 4.45
N LEU A 5 -14.27 8.29 5.36
CA LEU A 5 -14.46 6.84 5.37
C LEU A 5 -15.90 6.51 5.75
N THR A 6 -16.55 5.60 5.02
CA THR A 6 -17.91 5.14 5.37
C THR A 6 -17.90 3.65 5.63
N VAL A 7 -18.45 3.25 6.77
CA VAL A 7 -18.62 1.85 7.17
C VAL A 7 -20.11 1.53 7.17
N VAL A 8 -20.53 0.51 6.45
CA VAL A 8 -21.92 0.00 6.48
C VAL A 8 -21.92 -1.35 7.17
N ARG A 9 -22.67 -1.48 8.25
CA ARG A 9 -22.73 -2.71 9.07
C ARG A 9 -24.12 -2.99 9.61
N HIS A 10 -24.31 -4.19 10.14
CA HIS A 10 -25.56 -4.56 10.80
C HIS A 10 -25.83 -3.67 12.04
N PRO A 11 -27.10 -3.34 12.36
CA PRO A 11 -27.49 -2.76 13.63
C PRO A 11 -26.93 -3.51 14.84
N ASP A 12 -26.68 -2.77 15.93
CA ASP A 12 -26.20 -3.32 17.21
C ASP A 12 -27.19 -3.00 18.34
N GLU A 13 -26.81 -3.33 19.58
CA GLU A 13 -27.68 -3.09 20.76
C GLU A 13 -28.05 -1.62 20.96
N LYS A 14 -27.24 -0.68 20.46
CA LYS A 14 -27.39 0.76 20.67
C LYS A 14 -27.96 1.49 19.46
N HIS A 15 -27.72 0.98 18.25
CA HIS A 15 -28.08 1.65 17.00
C HIS A 15 -28.98 0.75 16.15
N SER A 16 -30.17 1.27 15.84
CA SER A 16 -31.18 0.62 15.01
C SER A 16 -30.92 0.85 13.51
N HIS A 17 -31.67 0.14 12.65
CA HIS A 17 -31.62 0.34 11.20
C HIS A 17 -31.85 1.82 10.84
N GLY A 18 -30.96 2.37 10.00
CA GLY A 18 -31.02 3.76 9.54
C GLY A 18 -30.36 4.76 10.51
N ASN A 19 -29.76 4.32 11.61
CA ASN A 19 -28.89 5.17 12.42
C ASN A 19 -27.51 5.31 11.77
N VAL A 20 -26.87 6.44 12.01
CA VAL A 20 -25.50 6.73 11.57
C VAL A 20 -24.73 7.39 12.72
N SER A 21 -23.59 6.82 13.09
CA SER A 21 -22.63 7.44 14.00
C SER A 21 -21.55 8.16 13.19
N VAL A 22 -21.43 9.47 13.34
CA VAL A 22 -20.50 10.31 12.60
C VAL A 22 -19.40 10.78 13.53
N GLN A 23 -18.18 10.31 13.31
CA GLN A 23 -17.00 10.73 14.05
C GLN A 23 -16.39 11.96 13.37
N ILE A 24 -16.27 13.04 14.15
CA ILE A 24 -15.63 14.29 13.70
C ILE A 24 -14.13 14.20 13.99
N LYS A 25 -13.32 14.62 13.02
CA LYS A 25 -11.86 14.70 13.13
C LYS A 25 -11.44 15.45 14.40
N SER A 26 -10.42 14.96 15.09
CA SER A 26 -9.85 15.66 16.23
C SER A 26 -9.10 16.93 15.83
N GLU A 27 -8.84 17.81 16.80
CA GLU A 27 -8.13 19.07 16.55
C GLU A 27 -6.72 18.83 15.99
N ALA A 28 -5.98 17.87 16.55
CA ALA A 28 -4.65 17.50 16.09
C ALA A 28 -4.69 17.02 14.62
N VAL A 29 -5.67 16.19 14.29
CA VAL A 29 -5.88 15.65 12.95
C VAL A 29 -6.17 16.75 11.94
N LEU A 30 -7.12 17.63 12.24
CA LEU A 30 -7.44 18.78 11.38
C LEU A 30 -6.23 19.69 11.20
N ASN A 31 -5.47 19.91 12.27
CA ASN A 31 -4.31 20.79 12.21
C ASN A 31 -3.21 20.25 11.30
N GLU A 32 -2.85 18.97 11.42
CA GLU A 32 -1.90 18.30 10.53
C GLU A 32 -2.35 18.33 9.06
N GLU A 33 -3.63 18.02 8.83
CA GLU A 33 -4.21 18.00 7.49
C GLU A 33 -4.22 19.38 6.84
N ILE A 34 -4.60 20.42 7.58
CA ILE A 34 -4.55 21.81 7.11
C ILE A 34 -3.12 22.22 6.79
N GLN A 35 -2.15 21.85 7.64
CA GLN A 35 -0.74 22.18 7.41
C GLN A 35 -0.21 21.54 6.13
N ALA A 36 -0.50 20.26 5.89
CA ALA A 36 -0.06 19.54 4.68
C ALA A 36 -0.62 20.20 3.41
N VAL A 37 -1.93 20.38 3.33
CA VAL A 37 -2.58 20.94 2.14
C VAL A 37 -2.21 22.42 1.93
N ALA A 38 -2.07 23.19 3.01
CA ALA A 38 -1.65 24.58 2.95
C ALA A 38 -0.21 24.71 2.45
N TYR A 39 0.71 23.89 2.95
CA TYR A 39 2.12 23.89 2.56
C TYR A 39 2.29 23.62 1.05
N GLU A 40 1.61 22.60 0.53
CA GLU A 40 1.59 22.31 -0.92
C GLU A 40 0.97 23.42 -1.76
N SER A 41 0.15 24.27 -1.13
CA SER A 41 -0.48 25.42 -1.78
C SER A 41 0.30 26.73 -1.57
N GLY A 42 1.52 26.66 -1.00
CA GLY A 42 2.37 27.83 -0.74
C GLY A 42 1.95 28.68 0.46
N TYR A 43 1.06 28.16 1.31
CA TYR A 43 0.59 28.81 2.54
C TYR A 43 1.18 28.15 3.79
N THR A 44 1.19 28.90 4.89
CA THR A 44 1.58 28.41 6.22
C THR A 44 0.38 28.50 7.16
N PHE A 45 -0.69 27.75 6.84
CA PHE A 45 -1.89 27.71 7.67
C PHE A 45 -1.85 26.55 8.66
N ASN A 46 -2.36 26.82 9.84
CA ASN A 46 -2.73 25.85 10.86
C ASN A 46 -4.23 26.08 11.17
N LEU A 47 -4.85 25.25 12.00
CA LEU A 47 -6.28 25.35 12.27
C LEU A 47 -6.71 26.76 12.73
N ALA A 48 -5.99 27.34 13.70
CA ALA A 48 -6.28 28.67 14.23
C ALA A 48 -6.14 29.79 13.18
N ARG A 49 -5.14 29.69 12.31
CA ARG A 49 -4.89 30.68 11.25
C ARG A 49 -5.87 30.53 10.10
N LEU A 50 -6.26 29.31 9.73
CA LEU A 50 -7.24 29.06 8.68
C LEU A 50 -8.62 29.62 9.05
N LYS A 51 -9.03 29.45 10.33
CA LYS A 51 -10.25 30.04 10.90
C LYS A 51 -10.30 31.57 10.71
N LYS A 52 -9.16 32.25 10.84
CA LYS A 52 -9.06 33.72 10.77
C LYS A 52 -8.67 34.25 9.39
N ALA A 53 -8.33 33.39 8.44
CA ALA A 53 -7.87 33.83 7.13
C ALA A 53 -9.03 34.47 6.33
N GLU A 54 -8.72 35.59 5.66
CA GLU A 54 -9.61 36.26 4.71
C GLU A 54 -9.04 36.12 3.30
N GLY A 55 -9.91 35.86 2.32
CA GLY A 55 -9.52 35.85 0.91
C GLY A 55 -8.45 34.81 0.56
N LEU A 56 -8.74 33.51 0.72
CA LEU A 56 -8.03 32.43 0.01
C LEU A 56 -8.22 32.67 -1.51
N SER A 57 -7.40 33.53 -2.10
CA SER A 57 -7.44 33.85 -3.53
C SER A 57 -7.02 32.60 -4.30
N ILE A 58 -7.83 32.19 -5.30
CA ILE A 58 -7.30 31.35 -6.37
C ILE A 58 -6.32 32.26 -7.10
N ALA A 59 -5.03 32.22 -6.73
CA ALA A 59 -4.00 32.63 -7.67
C ALA A 59 -4.28 31.89 -8.99
N LYS A 60 -4.01 32.49 -10.15
CA LYS A 60 -4.18 31.80 -11.43
C LYS A 60 -3.27 30.57 -11.46
N THR A 61 -3.77 29.44 -10.98
CA THR A 61 -3.07 28.15 -10.94
C THR A 61 -3.25 27.49 -12.30
N ASN A 62 -2.16 26.97 -12.86
CA ASN A 62 -2.16 26.39 -14.20
C ASN A 62 -2.44 24.87 -14.19
N THR A 63 -2.56 24.24 -13.00
CA THR A 63 -2.76 22.79 -12.87
C THR A 63 -4.07 22.43 -12.17
N LEU A 64 -4.65 21.28 -12.54
CA LEU A 64 -5.88 20.76 -11.93
C LEU A 64 -5.69 20.37 -10.45
N ALA A 65 -4.54 19.82 -10.10
CA ALA A 65 -4.23 19.38 -8.73
C ALA A 65 -4.14 20.57 -7.74
N GLU A 66 -3.50 21.66 -8.13
CA GLU A 66 -3.46 22.88 -7.31
C GLU A 66 -4.86 23.47 -7.10
N LYS A 67 -5.68 23.48 -8.15
CA LYS A 67 -7.07 23.95 -8.05
C LYS A 67 -7.87 23.11 -7.04
N GLN A 68 -7.74 21.78 -7.11
CA GLN A 68 -8.40 20.86 -6.19
C GLN A 68 -7.96 21.06 -4.73
N ARG A 69 -6.65 21.25 -4.47
CA ARG A 69 -6.15 21.56 -3.12
C ARG A 69 -6.71 22.85 -2.55
N LEU A 70 -6.74 23.91 -3.36
CA LEU A 70 -7.28 25.21 -2.92
C LEU A 70 -8.78 25.14 -2.64
N GLU A 71 -9.54 24.40 -3.46
CA GLU A 71 -10.96 24.14 -3.22
C GLU A 71 -11.17 23.36 -1.92
N TYR A 72 -10.36 22.34 -1.65
CA TYR A 72 -10.40 21.58 -0.41
C TYR A 72 -10.06 22.43 0.82
N LEU A 73 -8.99 23.24 0.75
CA LEU A 73 -8.58 24.15 1.82
C LEU A 73 -9.65 25.21 2.13
N ARG A 74 -10.41 25.65 1.12
CA ARG A 74 -11.58 26.53 1.30
C ARG A 74 -12.76 25.81 1.94
N ALA A 75 -13.04 24.57 1.53
CA ALA A 75 -14.08 23.76 2.17
C ALA A 75 -13.77 23.59 3.65
N LEU A 76 -12.52 23.23 4.00
CA LEU A 76 -12.04 23.18 5.38
C LEU A 76 -12.20 24.51 6.09
N GLN A 77 -11.83 25.64 5.46
CA GLN A 77 -12.00 26.96 6.06
C GLN A 77 -13.46 27.26 6.40
N LEU A 78 -14.39 27.03 5.45
CA LEU A 78 -15.82 27.26 5.66
C LEU A 78 -16.35 26.39 6.80
N ALA A 79 -15.92 25.12 6.82
CA ALA A 79 -16.28 24.16 7.83
C ALA A 79 -15.85 24.59 9.24
N VAL A 80 -14.58 24.96 9.41
CA VAL A 80 -14.01 25.33 10.71
C VAL A 80 -14.50 26.71 11.19
N LYS A 81 -14.91 27.61 10.28
CA LYS A 81 -15.51 28.91 10.63
C LYS A 81 -16.94 28.79 11.16
N LYS A 82 -17.69 27.79 10.70
CA LYS A 82 -19.06 27.55 11.18
C LYS A 82 -19.11 27.07 12.63
N GLU A 83 -18.02 26.46 13.13
CA GLU A 83 -17.89 25.92 14.50
C GLU A 83 -19.10 25.07 14.94
N GLN A 84 -19.64 24.28 14.02
CA GLN A 84 -20.87 23.53 14.26
C GLN A 84 -20.68 22.28 15.13
N TYR A 85 -19.46 21.72 15.16
CA TYR A 85 -19.16 20.46 15.82
C TYR A 85 -17.93 20.57 16.72
N ASP A 86 -17.96 19.82 17.83
CA ASP A 86 -16.79 19.61 18.67
C ASP A 86 -15.86 18.58 18.02
N TYR A 87 -14.58 18.92 17.93
CA TYR A 87 -13.58 18.04 17.32
C TYR A 87 -13.32 16.78 18.16
N GLY A 88 -13.18 15.64 17.49
CA GLY A 88 -12.92 14.34 18.13
C GLY A 88 -14.14 13.68 18.77
N LYS A 89 -15.34 14.29 18.67
CA LYS A 89 -16.59 13.70 19.17
C LYS A 89 -17.32 12.90 18.10
N THR A 90 -18.18 12.00 18.56
CA THR A 90 -19.10 11.23 17.72
C THR A 90 -20.52 11.74 17.91
N TYR A 91 -21.25 11.90 16.81
CA TYR A 91 -22.64 12.34 16.78
C TYR A 91 -23.50 11.27 16.12
N ASP A 92 -24.55 10.85 16.82
CA ASP A 92 -25.54 9.94 16.26
C ASP A 92 -26.66 10.72 15.59
N MET A 93 -27.01 10.32 14.37
CA MET A 93 -28.08 10.94 13.58
C MET A 93 -28.78 9.87 12.74
N ASN A 94 -29.85 10.27 12.05
CA ASN A 94 -30.52 9.39 11.09
C ASN A 94 -29.82 9.46 9.72
N LEU A 95 -30.06 8.44 8.90
CA LEU A 95 -29.45 8.29 7.58
C LEU A 95 -29.73 9.48 6.64
N HIS A 96 -30.92 10.07 6.72
CA HIS A 96 -31.31 11.19 5.86
C HIS A 96 -30.49 12.45 6.20
N ASP A 97 -30.41 12.81 7.48
CA ASP A 97 -29.61 13.94 7.94
C ASP A 97 -28.12 13.75 7.58
N TRP A 98 -27.62 12.52 7.73
CA TRP A 98 -26.26 12.18 7.34
C TRP A 98 -26.02 12.37 5.83
N GLN A 99 -26.94 11.94 4.97
CA GLN A 99 -26.82 12.12 3.52
C GLN A 99 -26.72 13.61 3.14
N GLU A 100 -27.45 14.48 3.83
CA GLU A 100 -27.39 15.92 3.57
C GLU A 100 -26.04 16.55 3.94
N ILE A 101 -25.43 16.11 5.06
CA ILE A 101 -24.11 16.62 5.48
C ILE A 101 -22.98 16.00 4.67
N ALA A 102 -23.05 14.71 4.34
CA ALA A 102 -22.02 14.00 3.57
C ALA A 102 -21.96 14.50 2.12
N ALA A 103 -23.07 15.01 1.57
CA ALA A 103 -23.13 15.60 0.24
C ALA A 103 -22.49 17.00 0.14
N LYS A 104 -22.28 17.70 1.28
CA LYS A 104 -21.73 19.06 1.30
C LYS A 104 -20.24 19.01 1.67
N GLU A 105 -19.38 19.44 0.75
CA GLU A 105 -17.91 19.36 0.90
C GLU A 105 -17.40 20.03 2.19
N ASP A 106 -18.00 21.15 2.60
CA ASP A 106 -17.67 21.92 3.81
C ASP A 106 -18.23 21.30 5.12
N HIS A 107 -18.94 20.17 5.05
CA HIS A 107 -19.25 19.35 6.22
C HIS A 107 -18.50 18.01 6.13
N ALA A 108 -18.48 17.38 4.96
CA ALA A 108 -17.79 16.11 4.72
C ALA A 108 -16.30 16.16 5.04
N CYS A 109 -15.61 17.28 4.81
CA CYS A 109 -14.19 17.43 5.14
C CYS A 109 -13.86 17.38 6.64
N LEU A 110 -14.85 17.59 7.53
CA LEU A 110 -14.67 17.45 8.99
C LEU A 110 -14.91 16.02 9.49
N ILE A 111 -15.55 15.17 8.68
CA ILE A 111 -15.90 13.81 9.05
C ILE A 111 -14.65 12.94 8.89
N GLU A 112 -14.30 12.21 9.95
CA GLU A 112 -13.24 11.21 9.93
C GLU A 112 -13.78 9.86 9.46
N GLU A 113 -14.86 9.41 10.08
CA GLU A 113 -15.52 8.13 9.79
C GLU A 113 -17.04 8.27 10.00
N SER A 114 -17.82 7.67 9.12
CA SER A 114 -19.28 7.51 9.28
C SER A 114 -19.60 6.03 9.36
N THR A 115 -20.22 5.59 10.45
CA THR A 115 -20.73 4.22 10.59
C THR A 115 -22.24 4.22 10.38
N VAL A 116 -22.69 3.68 9.25
CA VAL A 116 -24.09 3.49 8.87
C VAL A 116 -24.56 2.11 9.33
N TYR A 117 -25.57 2.09 10.20
CA TYR A 117 -26.19 0.87 10.69
C TYR A 117 -27.38 0.53 9.82
N PHE A 118 -27.22 -0.47 8.95
CA PHE A 118 -28.21 -0.81 7.93
C PHE A 118 -28.50 -2.29 7.94
N SER A 119 -29.71 -2.67 8.37
CA SER A 119 -30.18 -4.05 8.29
C SER A 119 -30.51 -4.45 6.84
N SER A 120 -29.85 -5.49 6.35
CA SER A 120 -30.07 -6.16 5.06
C SER A 120 -29.67 -7.64 5.18
N ASP A 121 -30.03 -8.47 4.21
CA ASP A 121 -29.70 -9.91 4.22
C ASP A 121 -28.19 -10.15 4.36
N ILE A 122 -27.37 -9.37 3.65
CA ILE A 122 -25.92 -9.49 3.69
C ILE A 122 -25.31 -9.01 5.02
N THR A 123 -25.77 -7.89 5.56
CA THR A 123 -25.24 -7.37 6.84
C THR A 123 -25.67 -8.26 8.01
N ALA A 124 -26.87 -8.83 7.97
CA ALA A 124 -27.35 -9.80 8.96
C ALA A 124 -26.49 -11.08 9.00
N LYS A 125 -25.81 -11.41 7.90
CA LYS A 125 -24.81 -12.49 7.82
C LYS A 125 -23.42 -12.10 8.33
N GLY A 126 -23.27 -10.91 8.91
CA GLY A 126 -22.02 -10.42 9.50
C GLY A 126 -21.11 -9.64 8.55
N TRP A 127 -21.56 -9.34 7.33
CA TRP A 127 -20.78 -8.50 6.41
C TRP A 127 -20.77 -7.04 6.87
N SER A 128 -19.60 -6.42 6.79
CA SER A 128 -19.41 -4.98 6.93
C SER A 128 -18.67 -4.47 5.69
N PHE A 129 -19.21 -3.43 5.05
CA PHE A 129 -18.58 -2.79 3.90
C PHE A 129 -17.86 -1.53 4.34
N VAL A 130 -16.66 -1.32 3.84
CA VAL A 130 -15.86 -0.13 4.10
C VAL A 130 -15.61 0.56 2.77
N ASP A 131 -16.24 1.72 2.59
CA ASP A 131 -16.01 2.60 1.46
C ASP A 131 -14.91 3.60 1.82
N THR A 132 -13.82 3.58 1.05
CA THR A 132 -12.64 4.41 1.27
C THR A 132 -12.70 5.67 0.40
N PRO A 133 -12.22 6.82 0.90
CA PRO A 133 -12.07 8.00 0.05
C PRO A 133 -11.27 7.68 -1.21
N GLY A 134 -11.62 8.31 -2.33
CA GLY A 134 -10.94 8.08 -3.61
C GLY A 134 -9.43 8.28 -3.48
N VAL A 135 -8.66 7.30 -3.96
CA VAL A 135 -7.21 7.25 -3.73
C VAL A 135 -6.41 8.27 -4.56
N GLN A 136 -7.07 8.91 -5.53
CA GLN A 136 -6.53 10.06 -6.26
C GLN A 136 -6.69 11.38 -5.50
N SER A 137 -7.05 11.35 -4.22
CA SER A 137 -7.12 12.58 -3.42
C SER A 137 -5.72 13.18 -3.30
N VAL A 138 -5.64 14.51 -3.44
CA VAL A 138 -4.36 15.25 -3.31
C VAL A 138 -3.78 15.20 -1.89
N ASN A 139 -4.50 14.60 -0.93
CA ASN A 139 -4.08 14.47 0.44
C ASN A 139 -3.52 13.05 0.73
N GLU A 140 -2.22 12.97 0.99
CA GLU A 140 -1.52 11.73 1.38
C GLU A 140 -2.15 11.03 2.58
N ARG A 141 -2.81 11.77 3.48
CA ARG A 141 -3.49 11.21 4.65
C ARG A 141 -4.67 10.32 4.26
N HIS A 142 -5.47 10.69 3.25
CA HIS A 142 -6.60 9.85 2.82
C HIS A 142 -6.12 8.53 2.23
N THR A 143 -5.04 8.59 1.44
CA THR A 143 -4.38 7.39 0.91
C THR A 143 -3.89 6.49 2.05
N ARG A 144 -3.32 7.06 3.12
CA ARG A 144 -2.90 6.32 4.31
C ARG A 144 -4.08 5.68 5.04
N MET A 145 -5.19 6.41 5.21
CA MET A 145 -6.41 5.86 5.83
C MET A 145 -6.99 4.70 5.02
N ALA A 146 -7.01 4.81 3.69
CA ALA A 146 -7.46 3.74 2.81
C ALA A 146 -6.55 2.49 2.93
N ILE A 147 -5.23 2.68 2.94
CA ILE A 147 -4.23 1.62 3.13
C ILE A 147 -4.47 0.87 4.45
N GLU A 148 -4.63 1.59 5.55
CA GLU A 148 -4.88 1.00 6.88
C GLU A 148 -6.15 0.15 6.92
N LYS A 149 -7.20 0.57 6.21
CA LYS A 149 -8.45 -0.18 6.14
C LYS A 149 -8.33 -1.41 5.25
N ILE A 150 -7.63 -1.29 4.13
CA ILE A 150 -7.38 -2.43 3.22
C ILE A 150 -6.57 -3.51 3.95
N LYS A 151 -5.55 -3.14 4.72
CA LYS A 151 -4.73 -4.07 5.51
C LYS A 151 -5.52 -4.91 6.53
N LYS A 152 -6.59 -4.32 7.08
CA LYS A 152 -7.44 -4.97 8.10
C LYS A 152 -8.64 -5.71 7.50
N ALA A 153 -8.88 -5.56 6.20
CA ALA A 153 -10.06 -6.12 5.54
C ALA A 153 -9.83 -7.59 5.16
N ASP A 154 -10.79 -8.46 5.46
CA ASP A 154 -10.76 -9.87 5.03
C ASP A 154 -10.76 -10.00 3.50
N ARG A 155 -11.44 -9.07 2.83
CA ARG A 155 -11.52 -8.98 1.37
C ARG A 155 -11.36 -7.55 0.91
N PHE A 156 -10.57 -7.37 -0.15
CA PHE A 156 -10.37 -6.09 -0.81
C PHE A 156 -11.01 -6.14 -2.21
N MET A 157 -11.93 -5.21 -2.47
CA MET A 157 -12.55 -5.01 -3.78
C MET A 157 -12.07 -3.67 -4.36
N TYR A 158 -11.54 -3.70 -5.58
CA TYR A 158 -11.22 -2.47 -6.31
C TYR A 158 -12.27 -2.22 -7.38
N VAL A 159 -12.89 -1.03 -7.37
CA VAL A 159 -13.96 -0.68 -8.31
C VAL A 159 -13.43 0.31 -9.34
N THR A 160 -13.48 -0.07 -10.62
CA THR A 160 -13.11 0.79 -11.75
C THR A 160 -14.33 1.07 -12.65
N TYR A 161 -14.26 2.15 -13.43
CA TYR A 161 -15.32 2.55 -14.34
C TYR A 161 -15.09 1.98 -15.74
N TYR A 162 -16.14 1.45 -16.39
CA TYR A 162 -16.05 0.69 -17.64
C TYR A 162 -15.18 1.34 -18.74
N HIS A 163 -15.35 2.63 -19.04
CA HIS A 163 -14.61 3.29 -20.12
C HIS A 163 -13.12 3.55 -19.83
N HIS A 164 -12.73 3.48 -18.57
CA HIS A 164 -11.35 3.71 -18.13
C HIS A 164 -10.86 2.55 -17.25
N ALA A 165 -11.33 1.34 -17.57
CA ALA A 165 -10.92 0.15 -16.85
C ALA A 165 -9.39 -0.01 -16.96
N PHE A 166 -8.73 -0.12 -15.80
CA PHE A 166 -7.27 -0.25 -15.69
C PHE A 166 -6.50 0.93 -16.32
N SER A 167 -6.85 2.15 -15.95
CA SER A 167 -6.09 3.36 -16.31
C SER A 167 -4.67 3.33 -15.72
N ARG A 168 -3.76 4.20 -16.21
CA ARG A 168 -2.42 4.33 -15.60
C ARG A 168 -2.47 4.62 -14.11
N ALA A 169 -3.45 5.40 -13.66
CA ALA A 169 -3.64 5.69 -12.25
C ALA A 169 -4.11 4.46 -11.46
N ASP A 170 -4.96 3.62 -12.05
CA ASP A 170 -5.35 2.33 -11.46
C ASP A 170 -4.15 1.39 -11.36
N GLN A 171 -3.32 1.33 -12.41
CA GLN A 171 -2.10 0.52 -12.41
C GLN A 171 -1.16 0.94 -11.28
N SER A 172 -0.80 2.22 -11.20
CA SER A 172 0.09 2.72 -10.15
C SER A 172 -0.49 2.50 -8.74
N PHE A 173 -1.81 2.57 -8.60
CA PHE A 173 -2.46 2.28 -7.33
C PHE A 173 -2.40 0.79 -6.98
N ILE A 174 -2.71 -0.10 -7.92
CA ILE A 174 -2.65 -1.56 -7.72
C ILE A 174 -1.20 -2.00 -7.43
N GLU A 175 -0.22 -1.46 -8.14
CA GLU A 175 1.20 -1.71 -7.90
C GLU A 175 1.63 -1.31 -6.49
N ARG A 176 1.06 -0.24 -5.93
CA ARG A 176 1.30 0.18 -4.54
C ARG A 176 0.56 -0.72 -3.54
N MET A 177 -0.69 -1.09 -3.83
CA MET A 177 -1.51 -1.85 -2.90
C MET A 177 -1.15 -3.33 -2.82
N LYS A 178 -0.66 -3.93 -3.90
CA LYS A 178 -0.30 -5.36 -3.92
C LYS A 178 0.75 -5.74 -2.89
N GLU A 179 1.61 -4.79 -2.48
CA GLU A 179 2.58 -4.99 -1.40
C GLU A 179 1.92 -5.18 -0.03
N ILE A 180 0.71 -4.65 0.14
CA ILE A 180 -0.08 -4.74 1.37
C ILE A 180 -1.07 -5.91 1.24
N GLN A 181 -1.94 -5.86 0.24
CA GLN A 181 -2.95 -6.85 -0.08
C GLN A 181 -3.44 -6.63 -1.52
N ALA A 182 -3.24 -7.62 -2.38
CA ALA A 182 -3.79 -7.60 -3.74
C ALA A 182 -5.33 -7.57 -3.71
N PRO A 183 -5.99 -6.92 -4.70
CA PRO A 183 -7.44 -6.96 -4.80
C PRO A 183 -7.92 -8.40 -4.95
N HIS A 184 -8.89 -8.82 -4.15
CA HIS A 184 -9.53 -10.13 -4.32
C HIS A 184 -10.51 -10.07 -5.50
N TYR A 185 -11.16 -8.91 -5.67
CA TYR A 185 -12.10 -8.67 -6.76
C TYR A 185 -11.78 -7.36 -7.46
N MET A 186 -11.74 -7.41 -8.79
CA MET A 186 -11.64 -6.25 -9.67
C MET A 186 -13.01 -6.00 -10.30
N VAL A 187 -13.76 -5.03 -9.76
CA VAL A 187 -15.13 -4.73 -10.18
C VAL A 187 -15.12 -3.66 -11.27
N ILE A 188 -15.48 -4.04 -12.49
CA ILE A 188 -15.73 -3.14 -13.60
C ILE A 188 -17.20 -2.71 -13.54
N ASN A 189 -17.45 -1.53 -12.97
CA ASN A 189 -18.78 -0.95 -12.84
C ASN A 189 -19.19 -0.20 -14.12
N ALA A 190 -20.49 0.07 -14.27
CA ALA A 190 -21.11 0.67 -15.44
C ALA A 190 -20.98 -0.18 -16.72
N ALA A 191 -21.00 -1.50 -16.58
CA ALA A 191 -20.93 -2.44 -17.70
C ALA A 191 -22.14 -2.36 -18.66
N ASP A 192 -23.19 -1.63 -18.29
CA ASP A 192 -24.32 -1.32 -19.17
C ASP A 192 -23.97 -0.39 -20.33
N LEU A 193 -22.80 0.27 -20.26
CA LEU A 193 -22.27 1.14 -21.32
C LEU A 193 -21.62 0.38 -22.48
N ALA A 194 -21.42 -0.93 -22.33
CA ALA A 194 -20.92 -1.77 -23.40
C ALA A 194 -21.87 -1.72 -24.60
N LYS A 195 -21.32 -1.47 -25.80
CA LYS A 195 -22.10 -1.45 -27.04
C LYS A 195 -22.69 -2.83 -27.36
N ASP A 196 -21.92 -3.88 -27.09
CA ASP A 196 -22.30 -5.27 -27.30
C ASP A 196 -21.50 -6.21 -26.38
N LYS A 197 -21.83 -7.52 -26.46
CA LYS A 197 -21.17 -8.55 -25.64
C LYS A 197 -19.69 -8.75 -26.00
N HIS A 198 -19.29 -8.47 -27.24
CA HIS A 198 -17.90 -8.65 -27.67
C HIS A 198 -17.01 -7.57 -27.07
N GLU A 199 -17.45 -6.31 -27.11
CA GLU A 199 -16.75 -5.22 -26.43
C GLU A 199 -16.61 -5.49 -24.93
N LYS A 200 -17.70 -5.91 -24.28
CA LYS A 200 -17.68 -6.27 -22.85
C LYS A 200 -16.63 -7.34 -22.55
N GLN A 201 -16.61 -8.41 -23.33
CA GLN A 201 -15.63 -9.49 -23.13
C GLN A 201 -14.19 -9.02 -23.39
N TYR A 202 -13.98 -8.15 -24.39
CA TYR A 202 -12.67 -7.58 -24.67
C TYR A 202 -12.14 -6.78 -23.48
N VAL A 203 -12.98 -5.92 -22.87
CA VAL A 203 -12.59 -5.12 -21.70
C VAL A 203 -12.29 -6.01 -20.50
N ILE A 204 -13.09 -7.06 -20.25
CA ILE A 204 -12.83 -8.02 -19.17
C ILE A 204 -11.46 -8.70 -19.37
N ASN A 205 -11.21 -9.25 -20.57
CA ASN A 205 -9.95 -9.92 -20.87
C ASN A 205 -8.75 -8.96 -20.74
N PHE A 206 -8.90 -7.71 -21.18
CA PHE A 206 -7.86 -6.70 -21.01
C PHE A 206 -7.53 -6.46 -19.53
N VAL A 207 -8.53 -6.31 -18.68
CA VAL A 207 -8.34 -6.13 -17.23
C VAL A 207 -7.70 -7.37 -16.60
N ASP A 208 -8.14 -8.57 -16.95
CA ASP A 208 -7.54 -9.83 -16.47
C ASP A 208 -6.05 -9.94 -16.85
N ASP A 209 -5.71 -9.63 -18.10
CA ASP A 209 -4.33 -9.65 -18.57
C ASP A 209 -3.46 -8.61 -17.83
N GLN A 210 -4.02 -7.43 -17.56
CA GLN A 210 -3.33 -6.40 -16.78
C GLN A 210 -3.13 -6.80 -15.32
N LEU A 211 -4.12 -7.41 -14.66
CA LEU A 211 -3.96 -7.91 -13.29
C LEU A 211 -2.84 -8.94 -13.20
N LYS A 212 -2.79 -9.90 -14.12
CA LYS A 212 -1.71 -10.90 -14.21
C LYS A 212 -0.34 -10.27 -14.42
N GLN A 213 -0.24 -9.32 -15.37
CA GLN A 213 1.01 -8.58 -15.60
C GLN A 213 1.51 -7.83 -14.37
N ASN A 214 0.60 -7.44 -13.47
CA ASN A 214 0.91 -6.74 -12.23
C ASN A 214 1.11 -7.67 -11.02
N GLY A 215 1.07 -9.00 -11.21
CA GLY A 215 1.26 -10.00 -10.16
C GLY A 215 0.04 -10.24 -9.27
N CYS A 216 -1.16 -9.99 -9.80
CA CYS A 216 -2.45 -10.17 -9.13
C CYS A 216 -3.20 -11.37 -9.74
N ASP A 217 -2.55 -12.53 -9.81
CA ASP A 217 -3.07 -13.72 -10.54
C ASP A 217 -4.33 -14.32 -9.91
N ASP A 218 -4.50 -14.18 -8.59
CA ASP A 218 -5.65 -14.70 -7.84
C ASP A 218 -6.87 -13.75 -7.83
N SER A 219 -6.74 -12.56 -8.41
CA SER A 219 -7.82 -11.57 -8.47
C SER A 219 -8.92 -12.00 -9.43
N VAL A 220 -10.18 -11.88 -9.01
CA VAL A 220 -11.35 -12.20 -9.84
C VAL A 220 -11.95 -10.94 -10.44
N THR A 221 -12.00 -10.85 -11.76
CA THR A 221 -12.69 -9.74 -12.45
C THR A 221 -14.19 -9.96 -12.50
N VAL A 222 -14.94 -8.94 -12.06
CA VAL A 222 -16.41 -8.93 -12.04
C VAL A 222 -16.90 -7.73 -12.83
N SER A 223 -17.81 -7.92 -13.79
CA SER A 223 -18.37 -6.82 -14.58
C SER A 223 -19.88 -6.70 -14.35
N LEU A 224 -20.29 -5.55 -13.80
CA LEU A 224 -21.66 -5.31 -13.34
C LEU A 224 -22.12 -3.88 -13.60
N SER A 225 -23.41 -3.61 -13.40
CA SER A 225 -23.95 -2.25 -13.41
C SER A 225 -24.72 -1.97 -12.13
N SER A 226 -24.12 -1.19 -11.23
CA SER A 226 -24.81 -0.71 -10.02
C SER A 226 -25.98 0.22 -10.33
N LYS A 227 -26.01 0.84 -11.53
CA LYS A 227 -27.14 1.69 -11.94
C LYS A 227 -28.33 0.84 -12.35
N LYS A 228 -28.10 -0.22 -13.15
CA LYS A 228 -29.18 -1.15 -13.55
C LYS A 228 -29.70 -1.95 -12.38
N SER A 229 -28.86 -2.30 -11.40
CA SER A 229 -29.31 -3.03 -10.21
C SER A 229 -30.34 -2.27 -9.35
N LEU A 230 -30.37 -0.93 -9.44
CA LEU A 230 -31.38 -0.09 -8.79
C LEU A 230 -32.70 0.00 -9.56
N ALA A 231 -32.74 -0.43 -10.83
CA ALA A 231 -33.95 -0.47 -11.63
C ALA A 231 -34.76 -1.76 -11.33
N PRO A 232 -36.08 -1.79 -11.61
CA PRO A 232 -36.91 -2.98 -11.37
C PRO A 232 -36.41 -4.25 -12.06
N ASP A 233 -35.82 -4.10 -13.26
CA ASP A 233 -35.27 -5.21 -14.04
C ASP A 233 -33.93 -5.73 -13.49
N GLY A 234 -33.28 -4.94 -12.63
CA GLY A 234 -32.02 -5.27 -11.98
C GLY A 234 -30.81 -5.42 -12.92
N ASP A 235 -29.71 -5.91 -12.35
CA ASP A 235 -28.53 -6.36 -13.09
C ASP A 235 -28.19 -7.77 -12.61
N GLN A 236 -28.32 -8.76 -13.49
CA GLN A 236 -28.14 -10.17 -13.13
C GLN A 236 -26.73 -10.45 -12.59
N GLN A 237 -25.72 -9.73 -13.10
CA GLN A 237 -24.32 -9.93 -12.72
C GLN A 237 -24.05 -9.36 -11.33
N PHE A 238 -24.61 -8.19 -11.02
CA PHE A 238 -24.64 -7.67 -9.65
C PHE A 238 -25.31 -8.66 -8.70
N SER A 239 -26.51 -9.16 -9.02
CA SER A 239 -27.24 -10.10 -8.17
C SER A 239 -26.47 -11.41 -7.96
N ASN A 240 -25.86 -11.95 -9.02
CA ASN A 240 -25.02 -13.15 -8.93
C ASN A 240 -23.80 -12.93 -8.04
N PHE A 241 -23.14 -11.76 -8.16
CA PHE A 241 -21.98 -11.44 -7.33
C PHE A 241 -22.36 -11.31 -5.85
N MET A 242 -23.44 -10.61 -5.55
CA MET A 242 -23.94 -10.49 -4.17
C MET A 242 -24.34 -11.86 -3.59
N HIS A 243 -25.02 -12.70 -4.39
CA HIS A 243 -25.35 -14.06 -3.97
C HIS A 243 -24.11 -14.92 -3.70
N TYR A 244 -23.09 -14.83 -4.55
CA TYR A 244 -21.80 -15.50 -4.35
C TYR A 244 -21.12 -15.07 -3.05
N LEU A 245 -21.07 -13.75 -2.77
CA LEU A 245 -20.52 -13.24 -1.51
C LEU A 245 -21.29 -13.82 -0.31
N GLU A 246 -22.60 -13.79 -0.37
CA GLU A 246 -23.48 -14.23 0.71
C GLU A 246 -23.48 -15.74 0.99
N THR A 247 -23.09 -16.55 0.03
CA THR A 247 -23.20 -18.01 0.11
C THR A 247 -21.82 -18.67 0.10
N GLU A 248 -21.14 -18.61 -1.04
CA GLU A 248 -19.87 -19.29 -1.25
C GLU A 248 -18.72 -18.62 -0.52
N GLU A 249 -18.57 -17.29 -0.66
CA GLU A 249 -17.43 -16.58 -0.07
C GLU A 249 -17.53 -16.55 1.46
N ALA A 250 -18.73 -16.27 1.99
CA ALA A 250 -19.00 -16.33 3.42
C ALA A 250 -18.63 -17.71 4.01
N ALA A 251 -19.02 -18.81 3.36
CA ALA A 251 -18.67 -20.15 3.80
C ALA A 251 -17.14 -20.40 3.76
N ARG A 252 -16.46 -19.97 2.69
CA ARG A 252 -15.00 -20.08 2.57
C ARG A 252 -14.27 -19.32 3.67
N LEU A 253 -14.69 -18.09 3.95
CA LEU A 253 -14.14 -17.25 5.02
C LEU A 253 -14.33 -17.91 6.39
N GLN A 254 -15.52 -18.44 6.68
CA GLN A 254 -15.80 -19.15 7.92
C GLN A 254 -14.92 -20.40 8.09
N VAL A 255 -14.78 -21.24 7.07
CA VAL A 255 -13.91 -22.43 7.13
C VAL A 255 -12.45 -22.03 7.36
N THR A 256 -11.98 -20.99 6.67
CA THR A 256 -10.61 -20.51 6.80
C THR A 256 -10.35 -19.97 8.20
N SER A 257 -11.25 -19.13 8.72
CA SER A 257 -11.20 -18.59 10.08
C SER A 257 -11.23 -19.70 11.13
N HIS A 258 -12.14 -20.67 11.02
CA HIS A 258 -12.20 -21.83 11.92
C HIS A 258 -10.92 -22.66 11.88
N ARG A 259 -10.36 -22.93 10.70
CA ARG A 259 -9.09 -23.67 10.58
C ARG A 259 -7.95 -22.92 11.26
N GLN A 260 -7.84 -21.61 11.05
CA GLN A 260 -6.82 -20.78 11.70
C GLN A 260 -7.00 -20.73 13.21
N MET A 261 -8.23 -20.58 13.69
CA MET A 261 -8.57 -20.60 15.11
C MET A 261 -8.22 -21.95 15.75
N ASN A 262 -8.63 -23.06 15.12
CA ASN A 262 -8.32 -24.41 15.59
C ASN A 262 -6.81 -24.66 15.66
N LYS A 263 -6.04 -24.22 14.66
CA LYS A 263 -4.57 -24.34 14.69
C LYS A 263 -3.98 -23.56 15.87
N ARG A 264 -4.48 -22.36 16.16
CA ARG A 264 -4.06 -21.55 17.32
C ARG A 264 -4.46 -22.22 18.64
N LEU A 265 -5.70 -22.69 18.75
CA LEU A 265 -6.23 -23.39 19.92
C LEU A 265 -5.42 -24.66 20.21
N GLN A 266 -5.14 -25.49 19.21
CA GLN A 266 -4.31 -26.68 19.36
C GLN A 266 -2.88 -26.34 19.82
N THR A 267 -2.32 -25.25 19.32
CA THR A 267 -1.01 -24.77 19.79
C THR A 267 -1.03 -24.41 21.28
N LEU A 268 -2.11 -23.77 21.74
CA LEU A 268 -2.31 -23.42 23.16
C LEU A 268 -2.55 -24.67 24.02
N ILE A 269 -3.38 -25.60 23.57
CA ILE A 269 -3.63 -26.89 24.25
C ILE A 269 -2.33 -27.66 24.45
N ASN A 270 -1.52 -27.80 23.40
CA ASN A 270 -0.23 -28.49 23.48
C ASN A 270 0.73 -27.80 24.47
N ALA A 271 0.71 -26.46 24.53
CA ALA A 271 1.51 -25.71 25.50
C ALA A 271 1.05 -25.97 26.94
N LEU A 272 -0.26 -25.97 27.22
CA LEU A 272 -0.82 -26.29 28.53
C LEU A 272 -0.52 -27.73 28.95
N HIS A 273 -0.68 -28.69 28.02
CA HIS A 273 -0.33 -30.09 28.23
C HIS A 273 1.14 -30.28 28.61
N THR A 274 2.03 -29.56 27.94
CA THR A 274 3.46 -29.57 28.24
C THR A 274 3.74 -29.06 29.65
N VAL A 275 3.10 -27.94 30.05
CA VAL A 275 3.22 -27.39 31.40
C VAL A 275 2.70 -28.35 32.47
N ALA A 276 1.54 -28.95 32.27
CA ALA A 276 0.96 -29.91 33.21
C ALA A 276 1.83 -31.17 33.35
N THR A 277 2.31 -31.72 32.23
CA THR A 277 3.18 -32.90 32.21
C THR A 277 4.49 -32.64 32.94
N ILE A 278 5.17 -31.54 32.63
CA ILE A 278 6.43 -31.19 33.30
C ILE A 278 6.18 -30.91 34.78
N GLY A 279 5.14 -30.13 35.12
CA GLY A 279 4.85 -29.74 36.50
C GLY A 279 4.56 -30.90 37.46
N LYS A 280 4.06 -32.03 36.94
CA LYS A 280 3.78 -33.27 37.71
C LYS A 280 5.02 -34.15 37.93
N GLN A 281 6.14 -33.88 37.27
CA GLN A 281 7.38 -34.64 37.47
C GLN A 281 8.05 -34.33 38.83
N PRO A 282 8.96 -35.18 39.32
CA PRO A 282 9.78 -34.86 40.48
C PRO A 282 10.62 -33.59 40.28
N LEU A 283 10.88 -32.83 41.36
CA LEU A 283 11.59 -31.54 41.28
C LEU A 283 12.97 -31.64 40.58
N ALA A 284 13.71 -32.73 40.80
CA ALA A 284 15.01 -32.96 40.17
C ALA A 284 14.90 -33.07 38.65
N GLU A 285 13.86 -33.75 38.16
CA GLU A 285 13.60 -33.92 36.73
C GLU A 285 13.08 -32.63 36.09
N ARG A 286 12.21 -31.89 36.80
CA ARG A 286 11.75 -30.55 36.40
C ARG A 286 12.92 -29.57 36.20
N LYS A 287 13.87 -29.54 37.15
CA LYS A 287 15.08 -28.70 37.03
C LYS A 287 15.94 -29.10 35.84
N LYS A 288 16.15 -30.40 35.62
CA LYS A 288 16.91 -30.92 34.48
C LYS A 288 16.27 -30.54 33.14
N LEU A 289 14.96 -30.73 32.99
CA LEU A 289 14.20 -30.38 31.79
C LEU A 289 14.20 -28.86 31.54
N ALA A 290 14.00 -28.06 32.59
CA ALA A 290 14.06 -26.60 32.50
C ALA A 290 15.44 -26.10 32.04
N GLU A 291 16.52 -26.75 32.45
CA GLU A 291 17.88 -26.37 32.07
C GLU A 291 18.24 -26.78 30.63
N GLN A 292 17.72 -27.92 30.18
CA GLN A 292 17.78 -28.34 28.77
C GLN A 292 16.95 -27.42 27.87
N GLU A 293 15.74 -27.07 28.30
CA GLU A 293 14.86 -26.14 27.59
C GLU A 293 15.51 -24.76 27.52
N LYS A 294 16.06 -24.26 28.63
CA LYS A 294 16.81 -23.00 28.66
C LYS A 294 17.99 -23.03 27.67
N ARG A 295 18.78 -24.12 27.63
CA ARG A 295 19.91 -24.23 26.70
C ARG A 295 19.46 -24.23 25.24
N SER A 296 18.44 -25.02 24.91
CA SER A 296 17.90 -25.10 23.54
C SER A 296 17.22 -23.80 23.10
N TYR A 297 16.58 -23.07 24.03
CA TYR A 297 16.04 -21.74 23.81
C TYR A 297 17.15 -20.75 23.45
N MET A 298 18.25 -20.71 24.24
CA MET A 298 19.41 -19.85 23.97
C MET A 298 20.14 -20.20 22.66
N GLU A 299 20.25 -21.48 22.31
CA GLU A 299 20.89 -21.93 21.06
C GLU A 299 20.08 -21.53 19.82
N LYS A 300 18.76 -21.72 19.84
CA LYS A 300 17.86 -21.22 18.77
C LYS A 300 17.91 -19.70 18.66
N GLU A 301 17.89 -18.99 19.78
CA GLU A 301 17.95 -17.52 19.80
C GLU A 301 19.23 -16.96 19.20
N HIS A 302 20.37 -17.60 19.47
CA HIS A 302 21.65 -17.23 18.88
C HIS A 302 21.70 -17.45 17.37
N ALA A 303 21.06 -18.51 16.86
CA ALA A 303 20.99 -18.78 15.43
C ALA A 303 20.15 -17.71 14.70
N ASP A 304 18.95 -17.41 15.18
CA ASP A 304 18.00 -16.51 14.50
C ASP A 304 18.52 -15.07 14.34
N LEU A 305 19.32 -14.55 15.29
CA LEU A 305 19.96 -13.22 15.15
C LEU A 305 21.20 -13.23 14.26
N LYS A 306 21.88 -14.38 14.17
CA LYS A 306 23.11 -14.53 13.39
C LYS A 306 22.82 -14.56 11.89
N HIS A 307 21.61 -14.99 11.51
CA HIS A 307 21.14 -15.01 10.12
C HIS A 307 20.75 -13.62 9.57
N LEU A 308 20.66 -12.57 10.40
CA LEU A 308 20.51 -11.18 9.95
C LEU A 308 21.87 -10.63 9.50
N GLU A 309 22.29 -11.04 8.32
CA GLU A 309 23.52 -10.55 7.70
C GLU A 309 23.27 -9.24 6.93
N THR A 310 24.18 -8.29 7.10
CA THR A 310 24.35 -7.16 6.19
C THR A 310 25.00 -7.68 4.90
N ASP A 311 24.24 -8.40 4.08
CA ASP A 311 24.69 -8.82 2.76
C ASP A 311 24.33 -7.76 1.72
N ASP A 312 25.30 -6.94 1.33
CA ASP A 312 25.16 -5.93 0.28
C ASP A 312 25.38 -6.51 -1.13
N GLY A 313 25.45 -7.84 -1.27
CA GLY A 313 25.71 -8.53 -2.53
C GLY A 313 24.76 -8.10 -3.65
N GLU A 314 23.47 -7.95 -3.36
CA GLU A 314 22.49 -7.49 -4.35
C GLU A 314 22.77 -6.09 -4.89
N ILE A 315 23.20 -5.15 -4.02
CA ILE A 315 23.52 -3.77 -4.39
C ILE A 315 24.82 -3.74 -5.19
N LYS A 316 25.84 -4.52 -4.79
CA LYS A 316 27.11 -4.62 -5.52
C LYS A 316 26.94 -5.24 -6.90
N VAL A 317 26.09 -6.26 -7.02
CA VAL A 317 25.74 -6.87 -8.31
C VAL A 317 25.00 -5.87 -9.18
N TRP A 318 24.05 -5.11 -8.61
CA TRP A 318 23.38 -4.05 -9.32
C TRP A 318 24.36 -2.98 -9.82
N GLU A 319 25.20 -2.44 -8.95
CA GLU A 319 26.22 -1.43 -9.26
C GLU A 319 27.15 -1.88 -10.39
N GLY A 320 27.61 -3.14 -10.37
CA GLY A 320 28.48 -3.72 -11.39
C GLY A 320 27.84 -3.88 -12.79
N HIS A 321 26.51 -3.89 -12.89
CA HIS A 321 25.80 -4.18 -14.14
C HIS A 321 24.83 -3.08 -14.62
N ALA A 322 24.39 -2.19 -13.74
CA ALA A 322 23.36 -1.17 -14.01
C ALA A 322 23.79 -0.21 -15.13
N THR A 323 25.06 0.24 -15.12
CA THR A 323 25.58 1.15 -16.15
C THR A 323 25.37 0.58 -17.55
N ARG A 324 25.73 -0.71 -17.75
CA ARG A 324 25.61 -1.36 -19.05
C ARG A 324 24.14 -1.53 -19.46
N ARG A 325 23.26 -1.93 -18.53
CA ARG A 325 21.82 -2.07 -18.80
C ARG A 325 21.19 -0.74 -19.21
N MET A 326 21.50 0.31 -18.47
CA MET A 326 21.01 1.65 -18.76
C MET A 326 21.47 2.16 -20.12
N LEU A 327 22.76 2.00 -20.46
CA LEU A 327 23.26 2.42 -21.78
C LEU A 327 22.61 1.64 -22.94
N LEU A 328 22.26 0.37 -22.74
CA LEU A 328 21.48 -0.40 -23.72
C LEU A 328 20.07 0.17 -23.88
N ALA A 329 19.36 0.42 -22.77
CA ALA A 329 18.04 1.04 -22.81
C ALA A 329 18.07 2.43 -23.46
N PHE A 330 19.09 3.24 -23.15
CA PHE A 330 19.29 4.56 -23.73
C PHE A 330 19.58 4.48 -25.22
N ALA A 331 20.30 3.47 -25.73
CA ALA A 331 20.52 3.28 -27.16
C ALA A 331 19.20 3.06 -27.92
N ASP A 332 18.28 2.31 -27.34
CA ASP A 332 16.95 2.08 -27.89
C ASP A 332 16.10 3.36 -27.86
N ARG A 333 16.14 4.12 -26.75
CA ARG A 333 15.43 5.41 -26.64
C ARG A 333 15.98 6.45 -27.61
N PHE A 334 17.31 6.57 -27.71
CA PHE A 334 17.99 7.50 -28.61
C PHE A 334 17.57 7.29 -30.06
N SER A 335 17.51 6.04 -30.51
CA SER A 335 17.14 5.70 -31.89
C SER A 335 15.66 5.94 -32.19
N LYS A 336 14.79 5.92 -31.16
CA LYS A 336 13.36 6.25 -31.29
C LYS A 336 13.12 7.76 -31.35
N GLU A 337 13.76 8.51 -30.45
CA GLU A 337 13.54 9.95 -30.36
C GLU A 337 14.31 10.73 -31.43
N ILE A 338 15.49 10.27 -31.83
CA ILE A 338 16.38 10.98 -32.77
C ILE A 338 16.59 10.16 -34.04
N HIS A 339 15.83 10.53 -35.06
CA HIS A 339 15.79 9.86 -36.36
C HIS A 339 15.48 10.87 -37.48
N VAL A 340 15.61 10.44 -38.74
CA VAL A 340 15.48 11.32 -39.91
C VAL A 340 14.17 12.12 -39.93
N ALA A 341 13.04 11.51 -39.51
CA ALA A 341 11.75 12.21 -39.49
C ALA A 341 11.62 13.22 -38.34
N SER A 342 12.32 13.01 -37.21
CA SER A 342 12.34 13.97 -36.10
C SER A 342 13.11 15.25 -36.41
N VAL A 343 14.10 15.21 -37.33
CA VAL A 343 14.97 16.33 -37.69
C VAL A 343 15.01 16.52 -39.22
N ASN A 344 13.92 17.06 -39.77
CA ASN A 344 13.69 17.21 -41.21
C ASN A 344 13.46 18.67 -41.67
N GLY A 345 13.80 19.64 -40.83
CA GLY A 345 13.55 21.06 -41.04
C GLY A 345 14.11 21.59 -42.38
N LYS A 346 13.37 22.53 -42.98
CA LYS A 346 13.67 23.08 -44.32
C LYS A 346 14.97 23.90 -44.35
N ASP A 347 15.31 24.55 -43.25
CA ASP A 347 16.51 25.35 -43.08
C ASP A 347 17.34 24.91 -41.85
N LYS A 348 18.49 25.55 -41.62
CA LYS A 348 19.39 25.24 -40.51
C LYS A 348 18.74 25.49 -39.14
N HIS A 349 18.03 26.60 -39.00
CA HIS A 349 17.45 27.00 -37.72
C HIS A 349 16.31 26.06 -37.30
N ALA A 350 15.48 25.63 -38.26
CA ALA A 350 14.44 24.63 -38.04
C ALA A 350 15.02 23.29 -37.57
N ARG A 351 16.14 22.84 -38.15
CA ARG A 351 16.81 21.60 -37.73
C ARG A 351 17.47 21.72 -36.36
N GLU A 352 18.10 22.84 -36.04
CA GLU A 352 18.61 23.14 -34.69
C GLU A 352 17.51 23.08 -33.64
N LYS A 353 16.33 23.67 -33.94
CA LYS A 353 15.19 23.57 -33.03
C LYS A 353 14.69 22.13 -32.86
N GLN A 354 14.56 21.39 -33.94
CA GLN A 354 14.06 20.02 -33.93
C GLN A 354 15.01 19.05 -33.21
N ILE A 355 16.32 19.13 -33.45
CA ILE A 355 17.29 18.26 -32.75
C ILE A 355 17.30 18.55 -31.26
N ASN A 356 17.19 19.81 -30.84
CA ASN A 356 17.12 20.18 -29.42
C ASN A 356 15.86 19.62 -28.76
N GLN A 357 14.70 19.70 -29.43
CA GLN A 357 13.47 19.09 -28.95
C GLN A 357 13.55 17.55 -28.87
N ALA A 358 14.21 16.92 -29.84
CA ALA A 358 14.42 15.47 -29.82
C ALA A 358 15.36 15.04 -28.68
N LEU A 359 16.41 15.84 -28.41
CA LEU A 359 17.33 15.62 -27.28
C LEU A 359 16.65 15.82 -25.92
N GLU A 360 15.75 16.81 -25.79
CA GLU A 360 14.93 17.00 -24.59
C GLU A 360 14.03 15.79 -24.33
N LYS A 361 13.31 15.30 -25.35
CA LYS A 361 12.49 14.09 -25.24
C LYS A 361 13.31 12.84 -24.90
N PHE A 362 14.49 12.73 -25.51
CA PHE A 362 15.41 11.64 -25.22
C PHE A 362 15.87 11.67 -23.76
N LEU A 363 16.23 12.84 -23.22
CA LEU A 363 16.60 12.99 -21.81
C LEU A 363 15.44 12.63 -20.88
N GLN A 364 14.23 13.07 -21.19
CA GLN A 364 13.04 12.67 -20.43
C GLN A 364 12.87 11.13 -20.43
N ALA A 365 13.09 10.48 -21.57
CA ALA A 365 13.07 9.02 -21.64
C ALA A 365 14.21 8.37 -20.83
N CYS A 366 15.39 8.98 -20.77
CA CYS A 366 16.48 8.53 -19.91
C CYS A 366 16.11 8.63 -18.42
N GLU A 367 15.46 9.72 -18.00
CA GLU A 367 14.96 9.90 -16.65
C GLU A 367 13.92 8.83 -16.28
N GLU A 368 13.00 8.51 -17.19
CA GLU A 368 12.02 7.43 -16.98
C GLU A 368 12.68 6.06 -16.82
N GLU A 369 13.68 5.73 -17.64
CA GLU A 369 14.41 4.46 -17.51
C GLU A 369 15.27 4.40 -16.24
N TRP A 370 15.88 5.52 -15.84
CA TRP A 370 16.58 5.63 -14.57
C TRP A 370 15.67 5.35 -13.37
N GLN A 371 14.48 5.96 -13.34
CA GLN A 371 13.52 5.77 -12.25
C GLN A 371 13.06 4.30 -12.17
N LYS A 372 12.84 3.64 -13.32
CA LYS A 372 12.52 2.20 -13.33
C LYS A 372 13.65 1.34 -12.78
N GLU A 373 14.90 1.64 -13.16
CA GLU A 373 16.08 0.89 -12.69
C GLU A 373 16.28 1.04 -11.18
N LEU A 374 16.12 2.26 -10.64
CA LEU A 374 16.16 2.52 -9.20
C LEU A 374 15.03 1.82 -8.45
N GLN A 375 13.81 1.87 -8.98
CA GLN A 375 12.67 1.21 -8.35
C GLN A 375 12.86 -0.31 -8.30
N ALA A 376 13.35 -0.91 -9.39
CA ALA A 376 13.57 -2.36 -9.46
C ALA A 376 14.57 -2.85 -8.40
N VAL A 377 15.70 -2.14 -8.20
CA VAL A 377 16.67 -2.52 -7.16
C VAL A 377 16.12 -2.26 -5.75
N ALA A 378 15.36 -1.19 -5.55
CA ALA A 378 14.70 -0.92 -4.27
C ALA A 378 13.69 -2.03 -3.91
N ASP A 379 12.88 -2.47 -4.86
CA ASP A 379 11.90 -3.55 -4.66
C ASP A 379 12.60 -4.88 -4.32
N GLN A 380 13.72 -5.17 -4.97
CA GLN A 380 14.53 -6.34 -4.65
C GLN A 380 15.07 -6.31 -3.20
N ILE A 381 15.62 -5.17 -2.77
CA ILE A 381 16.09 -4.98 -1.39
C ILE A 381 14.91 -5.12 -0.40
N ARG A 382 13.75 -4.55 -0.73
CA ARG A 382 12.54 -4.64 0.11
C ARG A 382 12.09 -6.09 0.26
N ALA A 383 12.07 -6.86 -0.83
CA ALA A 383 11.73 -8.28 -0.80
C ALA A 383 12.71 -9.08 0.06
N SER A 384 14.02 -8.82 -0.06
CA SER A 384 15.07 -9.43 0.75
C SER A 384 14.88 -9.15 2.25
N LEU A 385 14.66 -7.89 2.63
CA LEU A 385 14.38 -7.50 4.01
C LEU A 385 13.10 -8.16 4.54
N THR A 386 12.06 -8.21 3.72
CA THR A 386 10.78 -8.84 4.10
C THR A 386 10.94 -10.34 4.35
N ALA A 387 11.68 -11.05 3.50
CA ALA A 387 11.97 -12.47 3.68
C ALA A 387 12.71 -12.74 5.00
N GLN A 388 13.73 -11.93 5.31
CA GLN A 388 14.46 -12.01 6.59
C GLN A 388 13.54 -11.73 7.79
N MET A 389 12.61 -10.79 7.68
CA MET A 389 11.63 -10.52 8.73
C MET A 389 10.68 -11.70 8.94
N VAL A 390 10.15 -12.29 7.86
CA VAL A 390 9.24 -13.44 7.95
C VAL A 390 9.92 -14.64 8.61
N GLN A 391 11.21 -14.86 8.31
CA GLN A 391 11.99 -15.93 8.95
C GLN A 391 12.07 -15.77 10.47
N ILE A 392 12.14 -14.53 10.98
CA ILE A 392 12.27 -14.26 12.42
C ILE A 392 10.93 -14.20 13.13
N PHE A 393 9.91 -13.63 12.49
CA PHE A 393 8.63 -13.30 13.15
C PHE A 393 7.47 -14.24 12.77
N GLY A 394 7.63 -15.06 11.73
CA GLY A 394 6.61 -15.97 11.18
C GLY A 394 5.60 -15.30 10.26
N GLU A 395 4.84 -16.10 9.50
CA GLU A 395 3.76 -15.62 8.62
C GLU A 395 2.62 -14.97 9.43
N GLY A 396 2.13 -13.81 8.95
CA GLY A 396 0.99 -13.10 9.55
C GLY A 396 1.33 -12.19 10.74
N ARG A 397 2.61 -12.01 11.09
CA ARG A 397 3.06 -10.96 12.02
C ARG A 397 3.79 -9.87 11.24
N SER A 398 2.99 -9.00 10.60
CA SER A 398 3.47 -7.74 10.05
C SER A 398 3.95 -6.85 11.20
N LEU A 399 5.22 -6.50 11.16
CA LEU A 399 5.77 -5.42 11.96
C LEU A 399 5.22 -4.12 11.40
N GLU A 400 4.08 -3.70 11.95
CA GLU A 400 3.24 -2.62 11.44
C GLU A 400 3.90 -1.23 11.29
N ASP A 401 5.17 -1.03 11.68
CA ASP A 401 5.76 0.32 11.84
C ASP A 401 7.06 0.64 11.08
N MET A 402 7.67 -0.26 10.30
CA MET A 402 9.03 0.05 9.82
C MET A 402 9.12 1.05 8.67
N ASN A 403 7.99 1.41 8.04
CA ASN A 403 7.86 2.46 7.03
C ASN A 403 9.09 2.49 6.08
N VAL A 404 9.34 1.36 5.41
CA VAL A 404 10.58 1.10 4.64
C VAL A 404 10.64 2.04 3.45
N HIS A 405 11.19 3.22 3.69
CA HIS A 405 11.61 4.15 2.65
C HIS A 405 13.02 3.76 2.27
N LEU A 406 13.16 3.20 1.08
CA LEU A 406 14.42 3.09 0.39
C LEU A 406 14.51 4.36 -0.47
N GLY A 407 15.57 5.14 -0.31
CA GLY A 407 15.78 6.37 -1.04
C GLY A 407 15.89 6.10 -2.54
N THR A 408 14.78 6.24 -3.26
CA THR A 408 14.72 6.34 -4.73
C THR A 408 14.80 7.79 -5.21
N GLU A 409 15.06 8.73 -4.30
CA GLU A 409 15.12 10.17 -4.56
C GLU A 409 16.42 10.64 -5.23
N VAL A 410 17.26 9.71 -5.70
CA VAL A 410 18.46 10.10 -6.46
C VAL A 410 18.01 10.48 -7.87
N ASP A 411 17.92 11.79 -8.12
CA ASP A 411 17.57 12.28 -9.45
C ASP A 411 18.66 11.95 -10.47
N PHE A 412 18.22 11.63 -11.69
CA PHE A 412 19.11 11.56 -12.83
C PHE A 412 19.72 12.94 -13.07
N HIS A 413 18.92 14.01 -13.07
CA HIS A 413 19.30 15.41 -13.22
C HIS A 413 20.42 15.67 -14.25
N MET A 414 20.07 15.68 -15.53
CA MET A 414 20.94 16.16 -16.61
C MET A 414 20.27 17.31 -17.34
N PRO A 415 20.80 18.55 -17.28
CA PRO A 415 20.17 19.68 -17.95
C PRO A 415 20.21 19.49 -19.48
N PRO A 416 19.12 19.83 -20.21
CA PRO A 416 19.08 19.70 -21.67
C PRO A 416 20.23 20.38 -22.39
N GLU A 417 20.71 21.50 -21.85
CA GLU A 417 21.84 22.28 -22.36
C GLU A 417 23.11 21.42 -22.51
N SER A 418 23.30 20.41 -21.66
CA SER A 418 24.43 19.49 -21.74
C SER A 418 24.48 18.77 -23.09
N LEU A 419 23.35 18.27 -23.58
CA LEU A 419 23.29 17.63 -24.90
C LEU A 419 23.17 18.64 -26.05
N GLN A 420 22.43 19.73 -25.85
CA GLN A 420 22.21 20.74 -26.88
C GLN A 420 23.52 21.44 -27.29
N THR A 421 24.44 21.68 -26.34
CA THR A 421 25.77 22.25 -26.67
C THR A 421 26.60 21.33 -27.57
N MET A 422 26.40 20.03 -27.49
CA MET A 422 27.06 19.03 -28.34
C MET A 422 26.47 19.06 -29.75
N ALA A 423 25.15 19.16 -29.87
CA ALA A 423 24.47 19.34 -31.16
C ALA A 423 24.90 20.66 -31.85
N LYS A 424 25.10 21.75 -31.10
CA LYS A 424 25.58 23.04 -31.64
C LYS A 424 26.98 22.97 -32.27
N LYS A 425 27.83 22.03 -31.84
CA LYS A 425 29.16 21.80 -32.41
C LYS A 425 29.12 21.05 -33.75
N ARG A 426 27.94 20.54 -34.16
CA ARG A 426 27.75 19.71 -35.36
C ARG A 426 27.22 20.50 -36.54
N LYS A 427 27.56 20.04 -37.75
CA LYS A 427 27.02 20.63 -38.99
C LYS A 427 25.67 19.98 -39.33
N LEU A 428 24.58 20.59 -38.87
CA LEU A 428 23.19 20.14 -39.13
C LEU A 428 22.74 20.38 -40.59
N LYS A 429 23.35 19.67 -41.54
CA LYS A 429 23.03 19.68 -42.98
C LYS A 429 21.91 18.68 -43.30
N LYS A 430 21.43 18.66 -44.56
CA LYS A 430 20.37 17.70 -44.97
C LYS A 430 20.91 16.26 -44.93
N SER A 431 22.22 16.13 -45.09
CA SER A 431 22.99 14.90 -45.00
C SER A 431 23.34 14.48 -43.57
N PHE A 432 22.88 15.18 -42.52
CA PHE A 432 23.32 14.98 -41.13
C PHE A 432 23.29 13.51 -40.64
N PHE A 433 22.29 12.74 -41.06
CA PHE A 433 22.15 11.31 -40.71
C PHE A 433 23.01 10.36 -41.57
N TYR A 434 23.71 10.88 -42.57
CA TYR A 434 24.44 10.10 -43.58
C TYR A 434 25.90 10.53 -43.76
N ASP A 435 26.31 11.68 -43.22
CA ASP A 435 27.66 12.25 -43.36
C ASP A 435 28.55 12.06 -42.12
N GLY A 436 28.18 11.13 -41.23
CA GLY A 436 28.94 10.77 -40.02
C GLY A 436 28.82 11.76 -38.86
N GLU A 437 28.22 12.94 -39.07
CA GLU A 437 27.99 13.93 -38.00
C GLU A 437 27.00 13.41 -36.95
N PHE A 438 25.99 12.61 -37.35
CA PHE A 438 25.07 11.95 -36.43
C PHE A 438 25.74 10.87 -35.58
N ASP A 439 26.59 10.04 -36.16
CA ASP A 439 27.34 9.02 -35.41
C ASP A 439 28.33 9.65 -34.44
N ALA A 440 28.97 10.75 -34.85
CA ALA A 440 29.82 11.55 -33.97
C ALA A 440 29.00 12.21 -32.85
N LEU A 441 27.78 12.70 -33.11
CA LEU A 441 26.90 13.21 -32.06
C LEU A 441 26.54 12.10 -31.07
N LYS A 442 26.11 10.95 -31.57
CA LYS A 442 25.75 9.78 -30.75
C LYS A 442 26.93 9.35 -29.88
N THR A 443 28.13 9.28 -30.44
CA THR A 443 29.34 8.90 -29.69
C THR A 443 29.60 9.85 -28.52
N ASP A 444 29.60 11.16 -28.77
CA ASP A 444 29.84 12.12 -27.71
C ASP A 444 28.72 12.08 -26.64
N VAL A 445 27.45 11.98 -27.06
CA VAL A 445 26.30 11.90 -26.14
C VAL A 445 26.41 10.67 -25.22
N PHE A 446 26.74 9.49 -25.77
CA PHE A 446 26.87 8.28 -24.97
C PHE A 446 28.09 8.28 -24.06
N ALA A 447 29.19 8.95 -24.44
CA ALA A 447 30.33 9.13 -23.55
C ALA A 447 29.95 9.98 -22.32
N LEU A 448 29.21 11.07 -22.52
CA LEU A 448 28.72 11.91 -21.43
C LEU A 448 27.71 11.18 -20.54
N LEU A 449 26.77 10.45 -21.16
CA LEU A 449 25.78 9.66 -20.41
C LEU A 449 26.43 8.54 -19.60
N GLU A 450 27.46 7.88 -20.12
CA GLU A 450 28.16 6.82 -19.40
C GLU A 450 28.82 7.34 -18.12
N GLU A 451 29.53 8.47 -18.19
CA GLU A 451 30.14 9.13 -17.03
C GLU A 451 29.07 9.50 -16.00
N HIS A 452 28.03 10.20 -16.45
CA HIS A 452 26.93 10.64 -15.61
C HIS A 452 26.18 9.49 -14.94
N VAL A 453 25.85 8.44 -15.69
CA VAL A 453 25.16 7.24 -15.17
C VAL A 453 26.00 6.55 -14.10
N ARG A 454 27.32 6.41 -14.29
CA ARG A 454 28.21 5.82 -13.28
C ARG A 454 28.19 6.60 -11.98
N GLU A 455 28.29 7.93 -12.06
CA GLU A 455 28.22 8.80 -10.87
C GLU A 455 26.88 8.70 -10.15
N ARG A 456 25.76 8.65 -10.89
CA ARG A 456 24.42 8.50 -10.30
C ARG A 456 24.23 7.14 -9.65
N ILE A 457 24.68 6.06 -10.30
CA ILE A 457 24.64 4.71 -9.75
C ILE A 457 25.42 4.63 -8.44
N GLN A 458 26.62 5.22 -8.38
CA GLN A 458 27.42 5.22 -7.15
C GLN A 458 26.69 5.92 -5.99
N VAL A 459 26.14 7.12 -6.23
CA VAL A 459 25.38 7.84 -5.20
C VAL A 459 24.12 7.08 -4.76
N ALA A 460 23.42 6.46 -5.71
CA ALA A 460 22.27 5.61 -5.41
C ALA A 460 22.64 4.37 -4.61
N ALA A 461 23.74 3.68 -4.96
CA ALA A 461 24.22 2.52 -4.22
C ALA A 461 24.56 2.88 -2.77
N GLU A 462 25.25 4.00 -2.55
CA GLU A 462 25.57 4.50 -1.21
C GLU A 462 24.32 4.83 -0.39
N SER A 463 23.33 5.49 -1.00
CA SER A 463 22.06 5.80 -0.36
C SER A 463 21.29 4.52 0.01
N LEU A 464 21.16 3.58 -0.93
CA LEU A 464 20.45 2.32 -0.72
C LEU A 464 21.13 1.45 0.34
N MET A 465 22.46 1.38 0.37
CA MET A 465 23.21 0.68 1.42
C MET A 465 22.93 1.29 2.80
N LYS A 466 22.96 2.63 2.90
CA LYS A 466 22.69 3.33 4.14
C LYS A 466 21.28 3.06 4.64
N ASP A 467 20.29 3.14 3.76
CA ASP A 467 18.89 2.92 4.11
C ASP A 467 18.64 1.47 4.51
N LYS A 468 19.13 0.50 3.72
CA LYS A 468 19.06 -0.93 4.04
C LYS A 468 19.65 -1.23 5.42
N ASN A 469 20.84 -0.72 5.71
CA ASN A 469 21.50 -0.93 7.00
C ASN A 469 20.71 -0.30 8.16
N GLY A 470 20.21 0.92 7.97
CA GLY A 470 19.34 1.57 8.95
C GLY A 470 18.06 0.79 9.24
N GLN A 471 17.46 0.17 8.23
CA GLN A 471 16.29 -0.69 8.42
C GLN A 471 16.64 -2.00 9.12
N LEU A 472 17.76 -2.63 8.75
CA LEU A 472 18.22 -3.85 9.41
C LEU A 472 18.50 -3.62 10.91
N ASP A 473 19.03 -2.45 11.27
CA ASP A 473 19.24 -2.07 12.67
C ASP A 473 17.92 -1.92 13.45
N LYS A 474 16.89 -1.33 12.83
CA LYS A 474 15.54 -1.27 13.42
C LYS A 474 14.94 -2.67 13.60
N ILE A 475 15.10 -3.55 12.61
CA ILE A 475 14.67 -4.95 12.69
C ILE A 475 15.35 -5.64 13.88
N LYS A 476 16.68 -5.48 14.00
CA LYS A 476 17.48 -6.02 15.12
C LYS A 476 17.02 -5.47 16.46
N GLU A 477 16.77 -4.16 16.57
CA GLU A 477 16.33 -3.54 17.82
C GLU A 477 14.94 -4.04 18.24
N TYR A 478 14.00 -4.09 17.30
CA TYR A 478 12.66 -4.59 17.58
C TYR A 478 12.69 -6.07 17.98
N ALA A 479 13.45 -6.90 17.25
CA ALA A 479 13.65 -8.29 17.61
C ALA A 479 14.17 -8.42 19.04
N ARG A 480 15.17 -7.61 19.44
CA ARG A 480 15.69 -7.59 20.82
C ARG A 480 14.64 -7.18 21.86
N LYS A 481 13.83 -6.14 21.59
CA LYS A 481 12.78 -5.68 22.53
C LYS A 481 11.70 -6.75 22.74
N LYS A 482 11.17 -7.30 21.66
CA LYS A 482 10.16 -8.36 21.71
C LYS A 482 10.69 -9.60 22.42
N ARG A 483 11.94 -9.97 22.12
CA ARG A 483 12.64 -11.08 22.80
C ARG A 483 12.75 -10.88 24.30
N LYS A 484 13.13 -9.69 24.79
CA LYS A 484 13.18 -9.45 26.25
C LYS A 484 11.85 -9.76 26.94
N VAL A 485 10.73 -9.43 26.30
CA VAL A 485 9.38 -9.73 26.84
C VAL A 485 9.09 -11.23 26.81
N GLU A 486 9.43 -11.91 25.71
CA GLU A 486 9.24 -13.36 25.57
C GLU A 486 10.17 -14.15 26.50
N GLU A 487 11.42 -13.74 26.66
CA GLU A 487 12.41 -14.30 27.57
C GLU A 487 11.97 -14.12 29.03
N GLU A 488 11.41 -12.96 29.39
CA GLU A 488 10.88 -12.76 30.74
C GLU A 488 9.69 -13.69 31.02
N LYS A 489 8.78 -13.86 30.05
CA LYS A 489 7.67 -14.83 30.15
C LYS A 489 8.17 -16.26 30.27
N HIS A 490 9.15 -16.64 29.43
CA HIS A 490 9.76 -17.96 29.44
C HIS A 490 10.46 -18.25 30.78
N ARG A 491 11.24 -17.28 31.29
CA ARG A 491 11.90 -17.36 32.60
C ARG A 491 10.88 -17.52 33.74
N LYS A 492 9.80 -16.72 33.75
CA LYS A 492 8.72 -16.84 34.75
C LYS A 492 8.07 -18.23 34.71
N ARG A 493 7.82 -18.76 33.52
CA ARG A 493 7.28 -20.13 33.34
C ARG A 493 8.24 -21.19 33.90
N LEU A 494 9.53 -21.12 33.59
CA LEU A 494 10.52 -22.07 34.12
C LEU A 494 10.65 -21.95 35.65
N GLN A 495 10.61 -20.73 36.20
CA GLN A 495 10.60 -20.50 37.65
C GLN A 495 9.38 -21.12 38.32
N PHE A 496 8.19 -20.94 37.72
CA PHE A 496 6.97 -21.58 38.18
C PHE A 496 7.12 -23.11 38.19
N LEU A 497 7.53 -23.71 37.07
CA LEU A 497 7.69 -25.17 36.95
C LEU A 497 8.72 -25.76 37.92
N THR A 498 9.76 -25.00 38.26
CA THR A 498 10.84 -25.45 39.16
C THR A 498 10.65 -25.06 40.63
N SER A 499 9.49 -24.48 40.99
CA SER A 499 9.12 -24.26 42.39
C SER A 499 8.87 -25.59 43.14
N GLU A 500 8.97 -25.58 44.47
CA GLU A 500 8.77 -26.81 45.25
C GLU A 500 7.36 -27.41 45.04
N HIS A 501 6.35 -26.54 45.04
CA HIS A 501 4.95 -26.89 44.87
C HIS A 501 4.27 -25.96 43.84
N PRO A 502 4.42 -26.21 42.53
CA PRO A 502 3.71 -25.43 41.52
C PRO A 502 2.21 -25.72 41.61
N ASP A 503 1.41 -24.67 41.75
CA ASP A 503 -0.05 -24.81 41.70
C ASP A 503 -0.51 -25.01 40.26
N LEU A 504 -0.76 -26.26 39.88
CA LEU A 504 -1.25 -26.65 38.56
C LEU A 504 -2.78 -26.62 38.46
N THR A 505 -3.50 -26.31 39.54
CA THR A 505 -4.97 -26.31 39.57
C THR A 505 -5.59 -25.47 38.45
N PRO A 506 -5.09 -24.25 38.14
CA PRO A 506 -5.63 -23.47 37.02
C PRO A 506 -5.42 -24.14 35.66
N VAL A 507 -4.23 -24.73 35.44
CA VAL A 507 -3.88 -25.41 34.18
C VAL A 507 -4.72 -26.67 33.98
N ASP A 508 -4.87 -27.48 35.04
CA ASP A 508 -5.69 -28.69 35.01
C ASP A 508 -7.18 -28.35 34.83
N ALA A 509 -7.68 -27.28 35.47
CA ALA A 509 -9.05 -26.80 35.28
C ALA A 509 -9.32 -26.35 33.83
N GLU A 510 -8.37 -25.63 33.23
CA GLU A 510 -8.49 -25.13 31.85
C GLU A 510 -8.39 -26.26 30.82
N LEU A 511 -7.50 -27.24 31.02
CA LEU A 511 -7.45 -28.47 30.22
C LEU A 511 -8.73 -29.30 30.33
N ASN A 512 -9.31 -29.42 31.54
CA ASN A 512 -10.57 -30.13 31.73
C ASN A 512 -11.74 -29.41 31.04
N MET A 513 -11.86 -28.09 31.18
CA MET A 513 -12.87 -27.31 30.44
C MET A 513 -12.73 -27.46 28.93
N LEU A 514 -11.49 -27.46 28.41
CA LEU A 514 -11.25 -27.62 26.97
C LEU A 514 -11.61 -29.02 26.47
N ARG A 515 -11.37 -30.07 27.28
CA ARG A 515 -11.77 -31.45 26.97
C ARG A 515 -13.28 -31.64 26.97
N GLU A 516 -13.95 -31.15 28.02
CA GLU A 516 -15.41 -31.19 28.12
C GLU A 516 -16.07 -30.47 26.94
N ASN A 517 -15.55 -29.30 26.54
CA ASN A 517 -16.06 -28.57 25.38
C ASN A 517 -15.72 -29.22 24.03
N ALA A 518 -14.57 -29.91 23.91
CA ALA A 518 -14.20 -30.64 22.70
C ALA A 518 -15.10 -31.88 22.47
N ASP A 519 -15.43 -32.60 23.54
CA ASP A 519 -16.39 -33.72 23.52
C ASP A 519 -17.80 -33.26 23.17
N ILE A 520 -18.23 -32.08 23.65
CA ILE A 520 -19.52 -31.47 23.30
C ILE A 520 -19.56 -31.01 21.83
N ALA A 521 -18.42 -30.60 21.25
CA ALA A 521 -18.32 -30.10 19.87
C ALA A 521 -18.03 -31.18 18.82
N GLY A 522 -17.85 -32.45 19.20
CA GLY A 522 -17.49 -33.53 18.28
C GLY A 522 -16.09 -33.41 17.66
N LEU A 523 -15.21 -32.62 18.29
CA LEU A 523 -13.82 -32.46 17.90
C LEU A 523 -12.97 -33.44 18.72
N HIS A 524 -12.55 -34.55 18.12
CA HIS A 524 -11.59 -35.44 18.78
C HIS A 524 -10.26 -34.73 18.97
N VAL A 525 -9.93 -34.41 20.22
CA VAL A 525 -8.59 -34.09 20.68
C VAL A 525 -7.98 -35.44 21.09
N GLU A 526 -7.09 -35.98 20.26
CA GLU A 526 -6.26 -37.14 20.64
C GLU A 526 -5.29 -36.80 21.77
#